data_AF-A0A419F3D1-F1
#
_entry.id   AF-A0A419F3D1-F1
#
_cell.length_a   1.000
_cell.length_b   1.000
_cell.length_c   1.000
_cell.angle_alpha   90.00
_cell.angle_beta   90.00
_cell.angle_gamma   90.00
#
_symmetry.space_group_name_H-M   'P 1'
#
loop_
_entity.id
_entity.type
_entity.pdbx_description
1 polymer ?
#
loop_
_entity_poly.entity_id
_entity_poly.type
_entity_poly.pdbx_seq_one_letter_code
_entity_poly.pdbx_strand_id
1 'polypeptide(L)'
;MQPKQSFKVIQTTVIVFSLAYILNLIGFIDADSSTLISYGLLFYGVISVYLSIGTEQKGFLFFNAMVFMTGVIFFLTDNFVFINPVSLLIPAVYFIFSAGLIVLFLDNYPEKIFLFTAGSSFLMGLIIILLYGNYDFRVLLQGVSDFILKFYPLAIILSGLFLFFRRTEINFPENK
;
A
#
# COMPACT_ATOMS: atom_id res chain seq x y z
N MET A 1 -3.05 19.68 1.87
CA MET A 1 -3.62 18.92 2.97
C MET A 1 -3.92 19.91 4.08
N GLN A 2 -5.10 19.91 4.70
CA GLN A 2 -5.28 20.74 5.89
C GLN A 2 -4.32 20.23 6.99
N PRO A 3 -3.67 21.12 7.75
CA PRO A 3 -2.62 20.73 8.73
C PRO A 3 -3.12 19.73 9.78
N LYS A 4 -4.43 19.73 10.08
CA LYS A 4 -5.06 18.76 10.98
C LYS A 4 -5.13 17.34 10.41
N GLN A 5 -5.28 17.19 9.08
CA GLN A 5 -5.38 15.88 8.44
C GLN A 5 -3.99 15.25 8.27
N SER A 6 -2.96 16.01 7.89
CA SER A 6 -1.59 15.51 7.78
C SER A 6 -1.09 14.96 9.12
N PHE A 7 -1.41 15.64 10.20
CA PHE A 7 -1.05 15.21 11.55
C PHE A 7 -1.65 13.84 11.90
N LYS A 8 -2.93 13.59 11.58
CA LYS A 8 -3.58 12.30 11.83
C LYS A 8 -2.94 11.16 11.04
N VAL A 9 -2.55 11.39 9.79
CA VAL A 9 -1.86 10.36 8.98
C VAL A 9 -0.52 9.99 9.56
N ILE A 10 0.27 10.99 9.91
CA ILE A 10 1.60 10.79 10.48
C ILE A 10 1.46 10.02 11.80
N GLN A 11 0.53 10.40 12.66
CA GLN A 11 0.26 9.70 13.92
C GLN A 11 -0.10 8.23 13.71
N THR A 12 -1.09 7.93 12.85
CA THR A 12 -1.51 6.55 12.60
C THR A 12 -0.39 5.73 11.99
N THR A 13 0.36 6.29 11.04
CA THR A 13 1.50 5.62 10.40
C THR A 13 2.59 5.30 11.42
N VAL A 14 2.94 6.27 12.28
CA VAL A 14 3.94 6.08 13.34
C VAL A 14 3.50 5.02 14.33
N ILE A 15 2.21 4.99 14.71
CA ILE A 15 1.67 3.96 15.61
C ILE A 15 1.78 2.57 14.99
N VAL A 16 1.34 2.41 13.73
CA VAL A 16 1.40 1.12 13.03
C VAL A 16 2.85 0.67 12.84
N PHE A 17 3.74 1.59 12.44
CA PHE A 17 5.15 1.28 12.26
C PHE A 17 5.83 0.90 13.58
N SER A 18 5.54 1.63 14.66
CA SER A 18 6.07 1.32 16.00
C SER A 18 5.58 -0.03 16.50
N LEU A 19 4.30 -0.34 16.29
CA LEU A 19 3.73 -1.64 16.65
C LEU A 19 4.40 -2.78 15.86
N ALA A 20 4.56 -2.62 14.54
CA ALA A 20 5.25 -3.60 13.71
C ALA A 20 6.71 -3.80 14.15
N TYR A 21 7.41 -2.72 14.49
CA TYR A 21 8.78 -2.78 14.99
C TYR A 21 8.88 -3.51 16.35
N ILE A 22 7.97 -3.24 17.29
CA ILE A 22 7.92 -3.94 18.58
C ILE A 22 7.63 -5.43 18.36
N LEU A 23 6.70 -5.78 17.48
CA LEU A 23 6.38 -7.17 17.14
C LEU A 23 7.59 -7.91 16.53
N ASN A 24 8.41 -7.20 15.76
CA ASN A 24 9.67 -7.72 15.23
C ASN A 24 10.70 -7.96 16.35
N LEU A 25 10.86 -7.01 17.29
CA LEU A 25 11.80 -7.14 18.41
C LEU A 25 11.48 -8.31 19.35
N ILE A 26 10.20 -8.62 19.56
CA ILE A 26 9.77 -9.75 20.40
C ILE A 26 9.85 -11.10 19.66
N GLY A 27 10.28 -11.11 18.39
CA GLY A 27 10.38 -12.31 17.57
C GLY A 27 9.04 -12.87 17.09
N PHE A 28 7.96 -12.08 17.14
CA PHE A 28 6.65 -12.49 16.66
C PHE A 28 6.54 -12.37 15.13
N ILE A 29 7.29 -11.44 14.56
CA ILE A 29 7.49 -11.27 13.12
C ILE A 29 8.99 -11.36 12.86
N ASP A 30 9.39 -12.03 11.80
CA ASP A 30 10.75 -11.99 11.29
C ASP A 30 10.77 -11.07 10.05
N ALA A 31 11.01 -9.78 10.29
CA ALA A 31 11.04 -8.74 9.27
C ALA A 31 12.37 -7.99 9.31
N ASP A 32 13.04 -7.92 8.16
CA ASP A 32 14.21 -7.06 7.99
C ASP A 32 13.81 -5.58 7.86
N SER A 33 14.81 -4.70 7.86
CA SER A 33 14.59 -3.25 7.75
C SER A 33 13.89 -2.85 6.44
N SER A 34 14.20 -3.53 5.33
CA SER A 34 13.56 -3.36 4.02
C SER A 34 12.07 -3.62 4.11
N THR A 35 11.70 -4.77 4.66
CA THR A 35 10.30 -5.19 4.84
C THR A 35 9.51 -4.20 5.69
N LEU A 36 10.12 -3.66 6.75
CA LEU A 36 9.49 -2.63 7.59
C LEU A 36 9.26 -1.32 6.83
N ILE A 37 10.24 -0.87 6.04
CA ILE A 37 10.10 0.33 5.18
C ILE A 37 8.97 0.13 4.18
N SER A 38 8.90 -1.04 3.55
CA SER A 38 7.84 -1.44 2.62
C SER A 38 6.45 -1.30 3.27
N TYR A 39 6.29 -1.77 4.51
CA TYR A 39 5.04 -1.58 5.27
C TYR A 39 4.75 -0.13 5.61
N GLY A 40 5.76 0.62 6.05
CA GLY A 40 5.61 2.05 6.32
C GLY A 40 5.07 2.81 5.10
N LEU A 41 5.63 2.55 3.92
CA LEU A 41 5.20 3.15 2.66
C LEU A 41 3.79 2.72 2.24
N LEU A 42 3.46 1.44 2.39
CA LEU A 42 2.12 0.93 2.10
C LEU A 42 1.06 1.60 2.96
N PHE A 43 1.23 1.58 4.29
CA PHE A 43 0.27 2.18 5.22
C PHE A 43 0.16 3.69 5.05
N TYR A 44 1.30 4.39 4.98
CA TYR A 44 1.33 5.82 4.75
C TYR A 44 0.63 6.18 3.43
N GLY A 45 0.97 5.47 2.36
CA GLY A 45 0.44 5.70 1.03
C GLY A 45 -1.08 5.50 0.97
N VAL A 46 -1.60 4.36 1.44
CA VAL A 46 -3.05 4.07 1.43
C VAL A 46 -3.83 5.12 2.23
N ILE A 47 -3.39 5.42 3.46
CA ILE A 47 -4.07 6.39 4.33
C ILE A 47 -4.05 7.78 3.68
N SER A 48 -2.89 8.18 3.14
CA SER A 48 -2.75 9.49 2.48
C SER A 48 -3.60 9.60 1.22
N VAL A 49 -3.66 8.55 0.40
CA VAL A 49 -4.54 8.47 -0.77
C VAL A 49 -6.00 8.60 -0.32
N TYR A 50 -6.43 7.79 0.64
CA TYR A 50 -7.81 7.80 1.15
C TYR A 50 -8.27 9.18 1.61
N LEU A 51 -7.40 9.91 2.33
CA LEU A 51 -7.72 11.25 2.81
C LEU A 51 -7.57 12.36 1.76
N SER A 52 -6.88 12.08 0.67
CA SER A 52 -6.69 13.04 -0.44
C SER A 52 -7.78 12.93 -1.50
N ILE A 53 -8.51 11.81 -1.55
CA ILE A 53 -9.70 11.63 -2.40
C ILE A 53 -10.76 12.69 -2.03
N GLY A 54 -11.41 13.26 -3.04
CA GLY A 54 -12.41 14.30 -2.89
C GLY A 54 -11.85 15.68 -2.55
N THR A 55 -10.53 15.84 -2.46
CA THR A 55 -9.89 17.15 -2.28
C THR A 55 -9.52 17.78 -3.63
N GLU A 56 -9.43 19.11 -3.67
CA GLU A 56 -8.96 19.82 -4.88
C GLU A 56 -7.46 19.63 -5.16
N GLN A 57 -6.72 18.95 -4.27
CA GLN A 57 -5.27 18.81 -4.36
C GLN A 57 -4.85 17.59 -5.19
N LYS A 58 -5.20 17.61 -6.47
CA LYS A 58 -4.97 16.51 -7.43
C LYS A 58 -3.50 16.08 -7.51
N GLY A 59 -2.56 17.04 -7.53
CA GLY A 59 -1.12 16.73 -7.52
C GLY A 59 -0.66 15.96 -6.27
N PHE A 60 -1.26 16.25 -5.11
CA PHE A 60 -0.95 15.56 -3.86
C PHE A 60 -1.54 14.15 -3.84
N LEU A 61 -2.75 13.96 -4.36
CA LEU A 61 -3.37 12.64 -4.55
C LEU A 61 -2.50 11.75 -5.45
N PHE A 62 -2.03 12.28 -6.59
CA PHE A 62 -1.14 11.59 -7.51
C PHE A 62 0.17 11.17 -6.83
N PHE A 63 0.81 12.09 -6.10
CA PHE A 63 2.05 11.79 -5.37
C PHE A 63 1.84 10.70 -4.31
N ASN A 64 0.78 10.78 -3.51
CA ASN A 64 0.48 9.77 -2.49
C ASN A 64 0.19 8.39 -3.10
N ALA A 65 -0.46 8.35 -4.27
CA ALA A 65 -0.67 7.11 -5.02
C ALA A 65 0.66 6.53 -5.51
N MET A 66 1.59 7.36 -5.97
CA MET A 66 2.94 6.87 -6.32
C MET A 66 3.70 6.35 -5.10
N VAL A 67 3.62 7.04 -3.95
CA VAL A 67 4.24 6.57 -2.70
C VAL A 67 3.68 5.21 -2.28
N PHE A 68 2.35 5.04 -2.35
CA PHE A 68 1.69 3.77 -2.10
C PHE A 68 2.21 2.67 -3.04
N MET A 69 2.25 2.93 -4.35
CA MET A 69 2.68 1.93 -5.34
C MET A 69 4.17 1.62 -5.24
N THR A 70 5.02 2.57 -4.85
CA THR A 70 6.42 2.28 -4.49
C THR A 70 6.50 1.31 -3.30
N GLY A 71 5.66 1.52 -2.28
CA GLY A 71 5.52 0.57 -1.18
C GLY A 71 5.10 -0.82 -1.64
N VAL A 72 4.17 -0.93 -2.60
CA VAL A 72 3.78 -2.20 -3.22
C VAL A 72 4.95 -2.86 -3.93
N ILE A 73 5.73 -2.10 -4.73
CA ILE A 73 6.87 -2.66 -5.45
C ILE A 73 7.95 -3.15 -4.47
N PHE A 74 8.31 -2.37 -3.45
CA PHE A 74 9.29 -2.80 -2.46
C PHE A 74 8.82 -4.05 -1.70
N PHE A 75 7.55 -4.05 -1.29
CA PHE A 75 6.94 -5.20 -0.65
C PHE A 75 7.02 -6.46 -1.54
N LEU A 76 6.72 -6.33 -2.84
CA LEU A 76 6.84 -7.42 -3.78
C LEU A 76 8.30 -7.88 -3.90
N THR A 77 9.26 -6.95 -4.10
CA THR A 77 10.68 -7.28 -4.23
C THR A 77 11.29 -7.96 -3.00
N ASP A 78 10.79 -7.64 -1.81
CA ASP A 78 11.28 -8.22 -0.56
C ASP A 78 10.69 -9.61 -0.28
N ASN A 79 9.47 -9.89 -0.75
CA ASN A 79 8.74 -11.12 -0.39
C ASN A 79 8.65 -12.15 -1.53
N PHE A 80 9.01 -11.78 -2.76
CA PHE A 80 8.97 -12.66 -3.91
C PHE A 80 10.36 -12.80 -4.55
N VAL A 81 10.66 -13.99 -5.06
CA VAL A 81 11.95 -14.27 -5.72
C VAL A 81 11.88 -13.78 -7.17
N PHE A 82 12.66 -12.76 -7.50
CA PHE A 82 12.83 -12.28 -8.87
C PHE A 82 14.17 -12.74 -9.44
N ILE A 83 14.14 -13.31 -10.64
CA ILE A 83 15.35 -13.81 -11.32
C ILE A 83 16.29 -12.66 -11.71
N ASN A 84 15.73 -11.51 -12.07
CA ASN A 84 16.48 -10.30 -12.34
C ASN A 84 15.71 -9.06 -11.83
N PRO A 85 15.99 -8.59 -10.60
CA PRO A 85 15.30 -7.44 -10.03
C PRO A 85 15.61 -6.13 -10.77
N VAL A 86 16.78 -6.01 -11.41
CA VAL A 86 17.18 -4.78 -12.12
C VAL A 86 16.34 -4.57 -13.38
N SER A 87 15.96 -5.64 -14.09
CA SER A 87 15.09 -5.54 -15.27
C SER A 87 13.67 -5.08 -14.94
N LEU A 88 13.29 -5.04 -13.66
CA LEU A 88 11.97 -4.60 -13.21
C LEU A 88 11.90 -3.10 -12.94
N LEU A 89 13.02 -2.37 -12.89
CA LEU A 89 13.02 -0.94 -12.59
C LEU A 89 12.17 -0.12 -13.57
N ILE A 90 12.41 -0.27 -14.88
CA ILE A 90 11.68 0.48 -15.90
C ILE A 90 10.18 0.09 -15.91
N PRO A 91 9.82 -1.21 -15.95
CA PRO A 91 8.42 -1.63 -15.86
C PRO A 91 7.73 -1.16 -14.57
N ALA A 92 8.42 -1.18 -13.43
CA ALA A 92 7.89 -0.73 -12.15
C ALA A 92 7.63 0.78 -12.12
N VAL A 93 8.55 1.60 -12.64
CA VAL A 93 8.33 3.06 -12.75
C VAL A 93 7.11 3.35 -13.62
N TYR A 94 6.99 2.68 -14.75
CA TYR A 94 5.85 2.83 -15.65
C TYR A 94 4.53 2.39 -14.99
N PHE A 95 4.57 1.28 -14.25
CA PHE A 95 3.43 0.77 -13.48
C PHE A 95 3.01 1.72 -12.35
N ILE A 96 3.95 2.23 -11.56
CA ILE A 96 3.73 3.20 -10.49
C ILE A 96 3.09 4.47 -11.06
N PHE A 97 3.64 5.00 -12.15
CA PHE A 97 3.13 6.22 -12.77
C PHE A 97 1.70 6.02 -13.29
N SER A 98 1.46 4.92 -14.01
CA SER A 98 0.14 4.59 -14.55
C SER A 98 -0.90 4.39 -13.45
N ALA A 99 -0.53 3.71 -12.36
CA ALA A 99 -1.40 3.53 -11.20
C ALA A 99 -1.71 4.85 -10.48
N GLY A 100 -0.72 5.74 -10.37
CA GLY A 100 -0.95 7.10 -9.86
C GLY A 100 -1.99 7.84 -10.69
N LEU A 101 -1.90 7.76 -12.02
CA LEU A 101 -2.86 8.38 -12.93
C LEU A 101 -4.25 7.76 -12.78
N ILE A 102 -4.34 6.44 -12.61
CA ILE A 102 -5.64 5.78 -12.34
C ILE A 102 -6.29 6.41 -11.12
N VAL A 103 -5.59 6.47 -9.98
CA VAL A 103 -6.13 7.04 -8.74
C VAL A 103 -6.55 8.49 -8.93
N LEU A 104 -5.76 9.27 -9.66
CA LEU A 104 -6.05 10.67 -9.98
C LEU A 104 -7.36 10.86 -10.76
N PHE A 105 -7.55 10.06 -11.81
CA PHE A 105 -8.73 10.15 -12.69
C PHE A 105 -9.95 9.42 -12.13
N LEU A 106 -9.77 8.47 -11.21
CA LEU A 106 -10.88 7.84 -10.48
C LEU A 106 -11.60 8.87 -9.59
N ASP A 107 -10.84 9.80 -9.02
CA ASP A 107 -11.34 10.93 -8.24
C ASP A 107 -11.88 12.09 -9.11
N ASN A 108 -11.72 12.04 -10.44
CA ASN A 108 -12.21 13.06 -11.35
C ASN A 108 -12.90 12.43 -12.57
N TYR A 109 -14.12 11.95 -12.34
CA TYR A 109 -14.95 11.22 -13.31
C TYR A 109 -15.31 11.91 -14.65
N PRO A 110 -15.28 13.27 -14.82
CA PRO A 110 -15.58 13.90 -16.11
C PRO A 110 -14.64 13.48 -17.24
N GLU A 111 -13.43 13.03 -16.89
CA GLU A 111 -12.30 12.82 -17.79
C GLU A 111 -12.08 11.33 -18.13
N LYS A 112 -13.15 10.62 -18.49
CA LYS A 112 -13.14 9.16 -18.76
C LYS A 112 -12.08 8.71 -19.78
N ILE A 113 -11.72 9.57 -20.74
CA ILE A 113 -10.68 9.28 -21.74
C ILE A 113 -9.32 9.08 -21.05
N PHE A 114 -8.99 9.93 -20.08
CA PHE A 114 -7.73 9.83 -19.35
C PHE A 114 -7.69 8.64 -18.40
N LEU A 115 -8.84 8.25 -17.83
CA LEU A 115 -8.93 7.00 -17.06
C LEU A 115 -8.69 5.78 -17.96
N PHE A 116 -9.21 5.78 -19.19
CA PHE A 116 -8.98 4.70 -20.14
C PHE A 116 -7.50 4.59 -20.54
N THR A 117 -6.83 5.72 -20.82
CA THR A 117 -5.41 5.71 -21.17
C THR A 117 -4.52 5.33 -19.98
N ALA A 118 -4.88 5.74 -18.76
CA ALA A 118 -4.20 5.31 -17.54
C ALA A 118 -4.39 3.81 -17.30
N GLY A 119 -5.61 3.29 -17.51
CA GLY A 119 -5.94 1.87 -17.42
C GLY A 119 -5.19 1.01 -18.44
N SER A 120 -5.13 1.44 -19.70
CA SER A 120 -4.37 0.72 -20.74
C SER A 120 -2.87 0.75 -20.47
N SER A 121 -2.33 1.89 -20.02
CA SER A 121 -0.92 2.01 -19.61
C SER A 121 -0.60 1.10 -18.42
N PHE A 122 -1.49 1.03 -17.43
CA PHE A 122 -1.34 0.14 -16.28
C PHE A 122 -1.30 -1.33 -16.69
N LEU A 123 -2.22 -1.76 -17.57
CA LEU A 123 -2.24 -3.12 -18.10
C LEU A 123 -0.97 -3.42 -18.91
N MET A 124 -0.50 -2.47 -19.71
CA MET A 124 0.74 -2.62 -20.48
C MET A 124 1.95 -2.76 -19.55
N GLY A 125 2.03 -1.97 -18.50
CA GLY A 125 3.07 -2.10 -17.46
C GLY A 125 3.04 -3.47 -16.80
N LEU A 126 1.86 -3.98 -16.46
CA LEU A 126 1.68 -5.31 -15.87
C LEU A 126 2.12 -6.42 -16.84
N ILE A 127 1.74 -6.32 -18.12
CA ILE A 127 2.17 -7.26 -19.17
C ILE A 127 3.69 -7.24 -19.33
N ILE A 128 4.32 -6.06 -19.37
CA ILE A 128 5.78 -5.92 -19.47
C ILE A 128 6.44 -6.55 -18.25
N ILE A 129 5.93 -6.28 -17.04
CA ILE A 129 6.42 -6.94 -15.83
C ILE A 129 6.36 -8.45 -16.02
N LEU A 130 5.20 -9.02 -16.39
CA LEU A 130 5.01 -10.46 -16.56
C LEU A 130 5.95 -11.09 -17.60
N LEU A 131 6.16 -10.42 -18.74
CA LEU A 131 7.01 -10.92 -19.82
C LEU A 131 8.50 -10.86 -19.48
N TYR A 132 8.96 -9.77 -18.84
CA TYR A 132 10.37 -9.55 -18.56
C TYR A 132 10.81 -10.06 -17.19
N GLY A 133 9.89 -10.26 -16.26
CA GLY A 133 10.17 -10.73 -14.91
C GLY A 133 10.48 -12.23 -14.81
N ASN A 134 10.33 -12.99 -15.91
CA ASN A 134 10.53 -14.45 -15.96
C ASN A 134 9.88 -15.16 -14.76
N TYR A 135 8.58 -14.89 -14.53
CA TYR A 135 7.87 -15.47 -13.40
C TYR A 135 7.50 -16.93 -13.66
N ASP A 136 7.78 -17.79 -12.68
CA ASP A 136 7.01 -19.02 -12.52
C ASP A 136 5.73 -18.68 -11.75
N PHE A 137 4.57 -18.82 -12.41
CA PHE A 137 3.26 -18.56 -11.80
C PHE A 137 3.04 -19.39 -10.53
N ARG A 138 3.64 -20.59 -10.43
CA ARG A 138 3.59 -21.40 -9.21
C ARG A 138 4.34 -20.74 -8.05
N VAL A 139 5.51 -20.16 -8.32
CA VAL A 139 6.30 -19.43 -7.33
C VAL A 139 5.56 -18.18 -6.86
N LEU A 140 4.82 -17.52 -7.75
CA LEU A 140 3.95 -16.39 -7.36
C LEU A 140 2.82 -16.84 -6.43
N LEU A 141 2.08 -17.89 -6.78
CA LEU A 141 1.03 -18.43 -5.91
C LEU A 141 1.57 -18.90 -4.55
N GLN A 142 2.75 -19.52 -4.55
CA GLN A 142 3.42 -19.94 -3.34
C GLN A 142 3.83 -18.72 -2.49
N GLY A 143 4.41 -17.68 -3.09
CA GLY A 143 4.74 -16.44 -2.38
C GLY A 143 3.52 -15.73 -1.79
N VAL A 144 2.37 -15.74 -2.48
CA VAL A 144 1.10 -15.23 -1.92
C VAL A 144 0.64 -16.07 -0.73
N SER A 145 0.75 -17.39 -0.82
CA SER A 145 0.41 -18.30 0.29
C SER A 145 1.32 -18.09 1.50
N ASP A 146 2.64 -18.06 1.28
CA ASP A 146 3.65 -17.85 2.31
C ASP A 146 3.47 -16.49 2.97
N PHE A 147 3.13 -15.46 2.20
CA PHE A 147 2.77 -14.15 2.72
C PHE A 147 1.53 -14.21 3.63
N ILE A 148 0.44 -14.84 3.18
CA ILE A 148 -0.78 -14.97 4.00
C ILE A 148 -0.46 -15.70 5.31
N LEU A 149 0.31 -16.79 5.25
CA LEU A 149 0.71 -17.56 6.44
C LEU A 149 1.66 -16.77 7.37
N LYS A 150 2.52 -15.91 6.82
CA LYS A 150 3.41 -15.06 7.61
C LYS A 150 2.66 -13.92 8.31
N PHE A 151 1.62 -13.36 7.69
CA PHE A 151 0.96 -12.14 8.16
C PHE A 151 -0.46 -12.30 8.72
N TYR A 152 -1.07 -13.49 8.63
CA TYR A 152 -2.39 -13.71 9.24
C TYR A 152 -2.46 -13.39 10.75
N PRO A 153 -1.42 -13.61 11.59
CA PRO A 153 -1.51 -13.28 13.00
C PRO A 153 -1.67 -11.77 13.21
N LEU A 154 -0.99 -10.97 12.40
CA LEU A 154 -1.09 -9.52 12.41
C LEU A 154 -2.52 -9.07 12.04
N ALA A 155 -3.09 -9.67 11.00
CA ALA A 155 -4.46 -9.36 10.57
C ALA A 155 -5.50 -9.69 11.64
N ILE A 156 -5.32 -10.79 12.38
CA ILE A 156 -6.18 -11.17 13.51
C ILE A 156 -6.04 -10.15 14.65
N ILE A 157 -4.81 -9.77 15.03
CA ILE A 157 -4.57 -8.79 16.11
C ILE A 157 -5.20 -7.44 15.76
N LEU A 158 -4.97 -6.93 14.54
CA LEU A 158 -5.54 -5.67 14.08
C LEU A 158 -7.06 -5.71 14.04
N SER A 159 -7.63 -6.83 13.58
CA SER A 159 -9.09 -7.04 13.56
C SER A 159 -9.67 -7.09 14.98
N GLY A 160 -8.98 -7.75 15.92
CA GLY A 160 -9.34 -7.78 17.34
C GLY A 160 -9.32 -6.39 17.99
N LEU A 161 -8.25 -5.62 17.75
CA LEU A 161 -8.15 -4.23 18.20
C LEU A 161 -9.25 -3.35 17.60
N PHE A 162 -9.52 -3.48 16.30
CA PHE A 162 -10.57 -2.71 15.63
C PHE A 162 -11.96 -3.01 16.21
N LEU A 163 -12.29 -4.28 16.44
CA LEU A 163 -13.54 -4.67 17.10
C LEU A 163 -13.63 -4.16 18.54
N PHE A 164 -12.50 -4.18 19.27
CA PHE A 164 -12.44 -3.67 20.63
C PHE A 164 -12.72 -2.16 20.67
N PHE A 165 -12.01 -1.36 19.87
CA PHE A 165 -12.22 0.09 19.81
C PHE A 165 -13.62 0.48 19.36
N ARG A 166 -14.19 -0.22 18.37
CA ARG A 166 -15.58 -0.01 17.94
C ARG A 166 -16.57 -0.29 19.07
N ARG A 167 -16.30 -1.28 19.93
CA ARG A 167 -17.14 -1.58 21.09
C ARG A 167 -17.04 -0.49 22.16
N THR A 168 -15.88 0.12 22.34
CA THR A 168 -15.69 1.20 23.33
C THR A 168 -16.42 2.47 22.94
N GLU A 169 -16.48 2.84 21.65
CA GLU A 169 -17.28 3.98 21.16
C GLU A 169 -18.79 3.80 21.40
N ILE A 170 -19.30 2.56 21.41
CA ILE A 170 -20.72 2.27 21.68
C ILE A 170 -21.06 2.37 23.18
N ASN A 171 -20.06 2.27 24.07
CA ASN A 171 -20.26 2.19 25.53
C ASN A 171 -19.99 3.50 26.28
N PHE A 172 -19.60 4.58 25.59
CA PHE A 172 -19.57 5.91 26.18
C PHE A 172 -20.79 6.70 25.69
N PRO A 173 -21.93 6.67 26.40
CA PRO A 173 -22.94 7.69 26.17
C PRO A 173 -22.30 9.04 26.42
N GLU A 174 -22.40 9.94 25.44
CA GLU A 174 -22.14 11.37 25.61
C GLU A 174 -22.92 11.84 26.84
N ASN A 175 -22.21 12.02 27.96
CA ASN A 175 -22.77 12.77 29.07
C ASN A 175 -22.67 14.24 28.63
N LYS A 176 -23.83 14.78 28.25
CA LYS A 176 -24.07 16.19 27.98
C LYS A 176 -23.60 17.09 29.12
#